data_AF-A0A7K0FX24-F1
#
_entry.id   AF-A0A7K0FX24-F1
#
_cell.length_a   1.000
_cell.length_b   1.000
_cell.length_c   1.000
_cell.angle_alpha   90.00
_cell.angle_beta   90.00
_cell.angle_gamma   90.00
#
_symmetry.space_group_name_H-M   'P 1'
#
loop_
_entity.id
_entity.type
_entity.pdbx_description
1 polymer ?
#
loop_
_entity_poly.entity_id
_entity_poly.type
_entity_poly.pdbx_seq_one_letter_code
_entity_poly.pdbx_strand_id
1 'polypeptide(L)'
;MERKNFIRSLMIGAISAPVIIEACKNNSVADSNTSGTAGTNTSTNGTCSIAPTETEGPFPTKVPTSYVRSDITDGKTGYKLTAKITIGNLNNSCAGLAGAIVDIWHCDAEGNYSEYGGTSLQSTNYQSVHFLRGRQTTDANGLVTFTSIFPGWYSGRATHIHVHVYNAAGTSLKVTQIAFPEGAGTGVALVNGYSKGMNGYTYNNADNIFSDDKTGLEIAAVNGSLTPGFDLTFKLNVSA
;
A
#
# COMPACT_ATOMS: atom_id res chain seq x y z
N MET A 1 5.32 6.88 -14.41
CA MET A 1 4.58 6.62 -15.66
C MET A 1 3.10 6.70 -15.30
N GLU A 2 2.51 7.89 -15.43
CA GLU A 2 1.07 8.06 -15.19
C GLU A 2 0.32 7.33 -16.30
N ARG A 3 -0.48 6.33 -15.93
CA ARG A 3 -1.31 5.60 -16.88
C ARG A 3 -2.70 5.46 -16.28
N LYS A 4 -3.67 6.15 -16.87
CA LYS A 4 -4.87 5.55 -17.46
C LYS A 4 -5.78 6.67 -18.01
N ASN A 5 -5.71 6.87 -19.33
CA ASN A 5 -6.87 7.37 -20.08
C ASN A 5 -7.82 6.20 -20.28
N PHE A 6 -9.02 6.33 -19.75
CA PHE A 6 -10.11 5.37 -19.88
C PHE A 6 -10.79 5.57 -21.24
N ILE A 7 -10.70 4.57 -22.13
CA ILE A 7 -11.55 4.47 -23.31
C ILE A 7 -12.34 3.17 -23.25
N ARG A 8 -13.66 3.30 -23.14
CA ARG A 8 -14.64 2.26 -23.49
C ARG A 8 -14.69 2.14 -25.01
N SER A 9 -14.44 0.95 -25.56
CA SER A 9 -15.10 0.54 -26.80
C SER A 9 -15.10 -0.97 -26.96
N LEU A 10 -16.12 -1.43 -27.67
CA LEU A 10 -16.62 -2.79 -27.81
C LEU A 10 -16.15 -3.38 -29.17
N MET A 11 -15.95 -4.71 -29.20
CA MET A 11 -16.04 -5.64 -30.35
C MET A 11 -14.82 -5.96 -31.24
N ILE A 12 -14.84 -7.25 -31.68
CA ILE A 12 -14.15 -7.94 -32.80
C ILE A 12 -12.65 -8.23 -32.55
N GLY A 13 -12.06 -9.43 -32.68
CA GLY A 13 -12.42 -10.72 -33.25
C GLY A 13 -11.11 -11.41 -33.74
N ALA A 14 -11.06 -12.74 -33.64
CA ALA A 14 -10.22 -13.68 -34.42
C ALA A 14 -8.73 -14.01 -34.08
N ILE A 15 -8.53 -15.30 -33.71
CA ILE A 15 -7.60 -16.34 -34.24
C ILE A 15 -6.07 -16.10 -34.26
N SER A 16 -5.29 -16.96 -33.54
CA SER A 16 -4.29 -17.92 -34.09
C SER A 16 -3.39 -18.57 -33.02
N ALA A 17 -2.81 -19.72 -33.39
CA ALA A 17 -2.34 -20.85 -32.57
C ALA A 17 -0.90 -20.73 -31.98
N PRO A 18 -0.40 -21.70 -31.18
CA PRO A 18 0.86 -21.60 -30.43
C PRO A 18 2.08 -22.12 -31.23
N VAL A 19 3.28 -21.64 -30.88
CA VAL A 19 4.56 -22.24 -31.32
C VAL A 19 5.31 -22.78 -30.11
N ILE A 20 5.77 -24.02 -30.28
CA ILE A 20 6.46 -24.88 -29.32
C ILE A 20 7.99 -24.64 -29.37
N ILE A 21 8.62 -24.80 -28.20
CA ILE A 21 10.01 -25.20 -27.86
C ILE A 21 10.98 -25.48 -29.01
N GLU A 22 12.24 -25.06 -28.84
CA GLU A 22 13.40 -25.95 -29.02
C GLU A 22 14.62 -25.46 -28.22
N ALA A 23 15.26 -26.39 -27.53
CA ALA A 23 16.47 -26.24 -26.73
C ALA A 23 17.72 -26.56 -27.56
N CYS A 24 18.91 -26.07 -27.14
CA CYS A 24 20.19 -26.81 -27.23
C CYS A 24 21.37 -26.08 -26.54
N LYS A 25 21.66 -26.52 -25.31
CA LYS A 25 22.93 -27.07 -24.77
C LYS A 25 24.32 -26.55 -25.24
N ASN A 26 25.08 -26.11 -24.22
CA ASN A 26 26.51 -26.19 -23.88
C ASN A 26 27.63 -26.04 -24.93
N ASN A 27 28.65 -25.24 -24.59
CA ASN A 27 29.97 -25.81 -24.24
C ASN A 27 30.86 -24.89 -23.39
N SER A 28 31.62 -25.54 -22.51
CA SER A 28 32.51 -25.01 -21.47
C SER A 28 33.83 -24.47 -22.01
N VAL A 29 34.38 -23.44 -21.36
CA VAL A 29 35.84 -23.30 -21.16
C VAL A 29 36.07 -22.71 -19.77
N ALA A 30 36.80 -23.46 -18.94
CA ALA A 30 37.39 -22.97 -17.71
C ALA A 30 38.78 -22.42 -18.03
N ASP A 31 39.14 -21.28 -17.44
CA ASP A 31 40.54 -20.92 -17.25
C ASP A 31 40.70 -20.21 -15.90
N SER A 32 41.76 -20.56 -15.18
CA SER A 32 42.07 -20.14 -13.82
C SER A 32 43.39 -19.39 -13.84
N ASN A 33 43.44 -18.12 -13.37
CA ASN A 33 44.50 -17.71 -12.44
C ASN A 33 44.26 -16.36 -11.74
N THR A 34 44.92 -16.27 -10.59
CA THR A 34 44.87 -15.37 -9.43
C THR A 34 45.37 -13.92 -9.58
N SER A 35 44.81 -13.00 -8.78
CA SER A 35 45.47 -12.10 -7.79
C SER A 35 44.98 -10.63 -7.79
N GLY A 36 44.59 -10.15 -6.59
CA GLY A 36 45.01 -8.83 -6.07
C GLY A 36 44.11 -7.59 -6.29
N THR A 37 43.38 -7.23 -5.22
CA THR A 37 43.12 -5.85 -4.74
C THR A 37 42.46 -4.83 -5.66
N ALA A 38 41.18 -4.55 -5.40
CA ALA A 38 40.69 -3.22 -5.01
C ALA A 38 39.20 -3.33 -4.69
N GLY A 39 38.81 -2.87 -3.50
CA GLY A 39 37.42 -2.74 -3.11
C GLY A 39 36.72 -1.74 -4.01
N THR A 40 36.10 -2.23 -5.08
CA THR A 40 35.02 -1.50 -5.73
C THR A 40 33.82 -1.72 -4.83
N ASN A 41 33.49 -0.73 -4.00
CA ASN A 41 32.10 -0.53 -3.59
C ASN A 41 31.33 -0.34 -4.89
N THR A 42 30.90 -1.44 -5.48
CA THR A 42 29.79 -1.48 -6.40
C THR A 42 28.62 -0.98 -5.57
N SER A 43 28.43 0.35 -5.59
CA SER A 43 27.13 0.94 -5.36
C SER A 43 26.22 0.22 -6.34
N THR A 44 25.55 -0.81 -5.83
CA THR A 44 24.37 -1.34 -6.49
C THR A 44 23.46 -0.15 -6.58
N ASN A 45 23.40 0.48 -7.75
CA ASN A 45 22.27 1.29 -8.15
C ASN A 45 21.09 0.31 -8.20
N GLY A 46 20.60 -0.06 -7.02
CA GLY A 46 19.42 -0.86 -6.85
C GLY A 46 18.31 0.00 -7.38
N THR A 47 17.78 -0.38 -8.55
CA THR A 47 16.57 0.23 -9.08
C THR A 47 15.50 0.11 -8.01
N CYS A 48 15.04 1.24 -7.49
CA CYS A 48 14.03 1.22 -6.45
C CYS A 48 12.70 0.71 -7.02
N SER A 49 11.98 -0.06 -6.22
CA SER A 49 10.59 -0.39 -6.51
C SER A 49 9.74 0.89 -6.47
N ILE A 50 8.84 1.04 -7.44
CA ILE A 50 7.90 2.16 -7.51
C ILE A 50 6.50 1.58 -7.52
N ALA A 51 5.79 1.69 -6.39
CA ALA A 51 4.36 1.42 -6.35
C ALA A 51 3.62 2.33 -7.35
N PRO A 52 2.55 1.87 -8.00
CA PRO A 52 1.74 2.70 -8.89
C PRO A 52 1.05 3.84 -8.13
N THR A 53 0.55 4.82 -8.87
CA THR A 53 -0.25 5.92 -8.31
C THR A 53 -1.70 5.52 -8.44
N GLU A 54 -2.44 5.58 -7.33
CA GLU A 54 -3.85 5.19 -7.30
C GLU A 54 -4.76 6.37 -6.97
N THR A 55 -6.06 6.16 -7.14
CA THR A 55 -7.08 7.12 -6.71
C THR A 55 -7.09 7.29 -5.20
N GLU A 56 -7.41 8.49 -4.73
CA GLU A 56 -7.78 8.75 -3.32
C GLU A 56 -9.05 7.99 -2.90
N GLY A 57 -9.81 7.49 -3.88
CA GLY A 57 -11.06 6.77 -3.64
C GLY A 57 -12.21 7.69 -3.23
N PRO A 58 -13.35 7.11 -2.82
CA PRO A 58 -14.55 7.88 -2.52
C PRO A 58 -14.53 8.57 -1.13
N PHE A 59 -13.54 8.26 -0.29
CA PHE A 59 -13.48 8.70 1.11
C PHE A 59 -12.19 9.44 1.52
N PRO A 60 -11.65 10.38 0.71
CA PRO A 60 -10.44 11.12 1.05
C PRO A 60 -10.57 11.87 2.37
N THR A 61 -9.46 12.21 3.00
CA THR A 61 -9.50 13.06 4.20
C THR A 61 -9.89 14.48 3.83
N LYS A 62 -10.96 15.01 4.45
CA LYS A 62 -11.48 16.36 4.15
C LYS A 62 -10.66 17.48 4.80
N VAL A 63 -10.09 17.23 5.98
CA VAL A 63 -9.34 18.26 6.74
C VAL A 63 -8.03 17.68 7.29
N PRO A 64 -7.04 17.34 6.45
CA PRO A 64 -5.88 16.58 6.92
C PRO A 64 -4.92 17.41 7.79
N THR A 65 -4.91 18.74 7.65
CA THR A 65 -4.01 19.65 8.39
C THR A 65 -4.30 19.73 9.88
N SER A 66 -5.52 19.42 10.34
CA SER A 66 -5.88 19.44 11.76
C SER A 66 -5.58 18.14 12.50
N TYR A 67 -5.10 17.08 11.82
CA TYR A 67 -4.95 15.74 12.38
C TYR A 67 -3.51 15.24 12.44
N VAL A 68 -2.58 16.11 12.87
CA VAL A 68 -1.19 15.71 13.14
C VAL A 68 -1.15 14.84 14.40
N ARG A 69 -1.11 13.52 14.24
CA ARG A 69 -1.19 12.55 15.34
C ARG A 69 -0.62 11.19 14.96
N SER A 70 -0.01 10.52 15.94
CA SER A 70 0.46 9.14 15.80
C SER A 70 -0.63 8.11 16.11
N ASP A 71 -1.45 8.33 17.14
CA ASP A 71 -2.60 7.47 17.43
C ASP A 71 -3.83 7.99 16.68
N ILE A 72 -4.36 7.18 15.78
CA ILE A 72 -5.53 7.50 14.95
C ILE A 72 -6.75 6.66 15.33
N THR A 73 -6.68 5.86 16.40
CA THR A 73 -7.75 4.92 16.77
C THR A 73 -9.06 5.63 17.09
N ASP A 74 -9.02 6.78 17.77
CA ASP A 74 -10.17 7.53 18.27
C ASP A 74 -11.21 6.62 18.99
N GLY A 75 -10.71 5.66 19.78
CA GLY A 75 -11.54 4.74 20.55
C GLY A 75 -12.28 3.69 19.72
N LYS A 76 -11.97 3.53 18.43
CA LYS A 76 -12.56 2.47 17.60
C LYS A 76 -12.11 1.10 18.08
N THR A 77 -13.09 0.21 18.26
CA THR A 77 -12.85 -1.21 18.53
C THR A 77 -12.23 -1.90 17.31
N GLY A 78 -11.20 -2.71 17.55
CA GLY A 78 -10.57 -3.54 16.55
C GLY A 78 -9.28 -4.16 17.08
N TYR A 79 -8.61 -4.95 16.25
CA TYR A 79 -7.30 -5.50 16.61
C TYR A 79 -6.23 -4.44 16.41
N LYS A 80 -5.34 -4.24 17.39
CA LYS A 80 -4.29 -3.21 17.30
C LYS A 80 -3.45 -3.39 16.04
N LEU A 81 -3.15 -2.28 15.36
CA LEU A 81 -2.23 -2.19 14.24
C LEU A 81 -1.22 -1.07 14.48
N THR A 82 0.06 -1.38 14.41
CA THR A 82 1.14 -0.39 14.31
C THR A 82 1.56 -0.31 12.85
N ALA A 83 1.29 0.81 12.17
CA ALA A 83 1.66 1.01 10.78
C ALA A 83 2.93 1.85 10.67
N LYS A 84 4.02 1.24 10.17
CA LYS A 84 5.32 1.86 9.93
C LYS A 84 5.52 2.04 8.43
N ILE A 85 5.55 3.29 7.97
CA ILE A 85 5.64 3.62 6.54
C ILE A 85 6.92 4.42 6.32
N THR A 86 7.82 3.91 5.50
CA THR A 86 9.05 4.59 5.10
C THR A 86 8.89 5.20 3.72
N ILE A 87 9.10 6.50 3.63
CA ILE A 87 9.13 7.25 2.37
C ILE A 87 10.57 7.36 1.90
N GLY A 88 10.86 6.82 0.71
CA GLY A 88 12.17 6.95 0.06
C GLY A 88 12.15 7.97 -1.08
N ASN A 89 13.30 8.60 -1.36
CA ASN A 89 13.45 9.54 -2.47
C ASN A 89 14.15 8.88 -3.68
N LEU A 90 13.43 8.74 -4.79
CA LEU A 90 13.94 8.23 -6.06
C LEU A 90 15.13 9.04 -6.62
N ASN A 91 15.17 10.34 -6.34
CA ASN A 91 16.24 11.24 -6.78
C ASN A 91 17.49 11.18 -5.88
N ASN A 92 17.43 10.39 -4.81
CA ASN A 92 18.53 10.22 -3.85
C ASN A 92 18.70 8.75 -3.44
N SER A 93 18.83 7.86 -4.43
CA SER A 93 19.07 6.42 -4.24
C SER A 93 18.11 5.72 -3.26
N CYS A 94 16.89 6.24 -3.14
CA CYS A 94 15.85 5.77 -2.22
C CYS A 94 16.24 5.72 -0.75
N ALA A 95 17.14 6.63 -0.38
CA ALA A 95 17.34 7.07 0.99
C ALA A 95 16.03 7.66 1.55
N GLY A 96 15.91 7.63 2.88
CA GLY A 96 14.75 8.19 3.58
C GLY A 96 14.52 9.66 3.22
N LEU A 97 13.27 10.00 2.87
CA LEU A 97 12.86 11.38 2.61
C LEU A 97 12.38 12.01 3.92
N ALA A 98 13.25 12.75 4.60
CA ALA A 98 12.91 13.48 5.81
C ALA A 98 12.01 14.70 5.52
N GLY A 99 11.10 15.02 6.45
CA GLY A 99 10.23 16.20 6.36
C GLY A 99 9.06 16.09 5.37
N ALA A 100 8.84 14.93 4.75
CA ALA A 100 7.65 14.67 3.96
C ALA A 100 6.42 14.57 4.86
N ILE A 101 5.28 15.08 4.39
CA ILE A 101 4.01 14.96 5.08
C ILE A 101 3.31 13.71 4.55
N VAL A 102 2.86 12.84 5.46
CA VAL A 102 2.18 11.58 5.12
C VAL A 102 0.82 11.55 5.79
N ASP A 103 -0.22 11.48 4.98
CA ASP A 103 -1.58 11.23 5.41
C ASP A 103 -1.95 9.78 5.18
N ILE A 104 -2.62 9.18 6.16
CA ILE A 104 -3.26 7.88 6.00
C ILE A 104 -4.73 7.92 6.42
N TRP A 105 -5.55 7.11 5.77
CA TRP A 105 -6.92 6.85 6.18
C TRP A 105 -7.37 5.45 5.80
N HIS A 106 -8.27 4.86 6.60
CA HIS A 106 -8.90 3.58 6.30
C HIS A 106 -10.26 3.44 6.98
N CYS A 107 -11.00 2.40 6.57
CA CYS A 107 -12.28 2.07 7.19
C CYS A 107 -12.12 1.41 8.57
N ASP A 108 -13.17 1.49 9.38
CA ASP A 108 -13.26 0.73 10.63
C ASP A 108 -13.50 -0.77 10.40
N ALA A 109 -13.60 -1.53 11.50
CA ALA A 109 -13.84 -2.96 11.48
C ALA A 109 -15.09 -3.38 10.66
N GLU A 110 -16.08 -2.50 10.54
CA GLU A 110 -17.32 -2.77 9.80
C GLU A 110 -17.29 -2.24 8.36
N GLY A 111 -16.23 -1.54 7.96
CA GLY A 111 -16.09 -0.99 6.61
C GLY A 111 -16.55 0.45 6.45
N ASN A 112 -16.80 1.18 7.55
CA ASN A 112 -17.23 2.57 7.50
C ASN A 112 -16.04 3.52 7.61
N TYR A 113 -16.11 4.64 6.90
CA TYR A 113 -15.18 5.76 7.00
C TYR A 113 -15.76 6.88 7.85
N SER A 114 -14.92 7.45 8.70
CA SER A 114 -15.17 8.73 9.36
C SER A 114 -15.26 9.86 8.33
N GLU A 115 -15.94 10.96 8.64
CA GLU A 115 -16.23 12.12 7.77
C GLU A 115 -17.30 11.89 6.70
N TYR A 116 -17.86 10.68 6.61
CA TYR A 116 -18.83 10.29 5.57
C TYR A 116 -20.08 9.62 6.14
N GLY A 117 -21.13 9.53 5.33
CA GLY A 117 -22.36 8.84 5.68
C GLY A 117 -23.58 9.39 4.96
N GLY A 118 -24.71 8.69 5.07
CA GLY A 118 -25.94 9.04 4.35
C GLY A 118 -25.85 8.89 2.83
N THR A 119 -24.91 8.08 2.33
CA THR A 119 -24.74 7.80 0.89
C THR A 119 -25.07 6.34 0.57
N SER A 120 -25.18 6.01 -0.72
CA SER A 120 -25.36 4.62 -1.16
C SER A 120 -24.16 3.73 -0.84
N LEU A 121 -22.95 4.31 -0.73
CA LEU A 121 -21.73 3.58 -0.37
C LEU A 121 -21.59 3.41 1.15
N GLN A 122 -22.17 4.31 1.94
CA GLN A 122 -22.15 4.24 3.40
C GLN A 122 -23.40 4.91 3.98
N SER A 123 -24.34 4.09 4.48
CA SER A 123 -25.55 4.58 5.13
C SER A 123 -25.24 5.16 6.52
N THR A 124 -24.35 4.53 7.30
CA THR A 124 -23.95 4.95 8.64
C THR A 124 -23.39 6.37 8.64
N ASN A 125 -23.93 7.24 9.50
CA ASN A 125 -23.56 8.65 9.54
C ASN A 125 -22.40 8.93 10.50
N TYR A 126 -21.21 9.14 9.93
CA TYR A 126 -19.99 9.52 10.64
C TYR A 126 -19.42 10.86 10.16
N GLN A 127 -20.26 11.74 9.61
CA GLN A 127 -19.82 13.02 9.04
C GLN A 127 -19.15 13.98 10.04
N SER A 128 -19.42 13.81 11.34
CA SER A 128 -18.90 14.67 12.42
C SER A 128 -17.76 14.04 13.23
N VAL A 129 -17.20 12.91 12.79
CA VAL A 129 -16.10 12.22 13.48
C VAL A 129 -14.94 11.98 12.50
N HIS A 130 -13.75 11.73 13.05
CA HIS A 130 -12.48 11.71 12.29
C HIS A 130 -11.60 10.50 12.58
N PHE A 131 -12.15 9.43 13.15
CA PHE A 131 -11.40 8.21 13.48
C PHE A 131 -10.64 7.64 12.28
N LEU A 132 -9.52 6.96 12.55
CA LEU A 132 -8.73 6.20 11.57
C LEU A 132 -8.22 7.05 10.38
N ARG A 133 -8.00 8.34 10.66
CA ARG A 133 -7.35 9.32 9.77
C ARG A 133 -6.20 9.99 10.53
N GLY A 134 -5.06 10.18 9.90
CA GLY A 134 -3.97 10.90 10.55
C GLY A 134 -2.92 11.40 9.59
N ARG A 135 -2.20 12.43 10.04
CA ARG A 135 -1.07 13.06 9.39
C ARG A 135 0.16 12.93 10.27
N GLN A 136 1.30 12.61 9.69
CA GLN A 136 2.60 12.63 10.34
C GLN A 136 3.63 13.27 9.41
N THR A 137 4.72 13.77 9.98
CA THR A 137 5.90 14.19 9.22
C THR A 137 6.99 13.14 9.37
N THR A 138 7.63 12.76 8.28
CA THR A 138 8.69 11.74 8.29
C THR A 138 9.90 12.21 9.08
N ASP A 139 10.49 11.28 9.84
CA ASP A 139 11.75 11.50 10.55
C ASP A 139 12.98 11.51 9.61
N ALA A 140 14.18 11.59 10.18
CA ALA A 140 15.44 11.58 9.42
C ALA A 140 15.65 10.33 8.53
N ASN A 141 14.97 9.23 8.83
CA ASN A 141 15.02 7.99 8.05
C ASN A 141 13.86 7.89 7.05
N GLY A 142 13.05 8.93 6.91
CA GLY A 142 11.84 8.91 6.08
C GLY A 142 10.69 8.14 6.71
N LEU A 143 10.73 7.83 8.01
CA LEU A 143 9.74 6.98 8.66
C LEU A 143 8.63 7.80 9.32
N VAL A 144 7.39 7.33 9.16
CA VAL A 144 6.25 7.67 10.02
C VAL A 144 5.71 6.41 10.69
N THR A 145 5.21 6.56 11.91
CA THR A 145 4.53 5.47 12.64
C THR A 145 3.16 5.93 13.12
N PHE A 146 2.16 5.09 12.87
CA PHE A 146 0.79 5.26 13.34
C PHE A 146 0.36 4.08 14.21
N THR A 147 -0.40 4.36 15.27
CA THR A 147 -1.17 3.37 16.03
C THR A 147 -2.62 3.46 15.58
N SER A 148 -3.18 2.32 15.16
CA SER A 148 -4.53 2.21 14.62
C SER A 148 -5.14 0.84 14.98
N ILE A 149 -6.25 0.48 14.32
CA ILE A 149 -6.79 -0.87 14.27
C ILE A 149 -6.55 -1.49 12.89
N PHE A 150 -6.53 -2.81 12.81
CA PHE A 150 -6.50 -3.55 11.55
C PHE A 150 -7.77 -3.21 10.75
N PRO A 151 -7.67 -2.72 9.50
CA PRO A 151 -8.84 -2.27 8.75
C PRO A 151 -9.85 -3.40 8.52
N GLY A 152 -11.14 -3.04 8.46
CA GLY A 152 -12.13 -3.92 7.86
C GLY A 152 -12.05 -3.90 6.33
N TRP A 153 -13.18 -4.19 5.71
CA TRP A 153 -13.35 -4.12 4.25
C TRP A 153 -14.71 -3.50 3.93
N TYR A 154 -14.98 -3.11 2.68
CA TYR A 154 -16.33 -2.74 2.25
C TYR A 154 -16.59 -3.29 0.86
N SER A 155 -17.87 -3.40 0.48
CA SER A 155 -18.28 -4.11 -0.73
C SER A 155 -17.50 -3.67 -1.96
N GLY A 156 -16.94 -4.64 -2.69
CA GLY A 156 -16.17 -4.41 -3.90
C GLY A 156 -14.69 -4.10 -3.68
N ARG A 157 -14.19 -4.09 -2.44
CA ARG A 157 -12.81 -3.73 -2.12
C ARG A 157 -12.13 -4.71 -1.16
N ALA A 158 -10.83 -4.91 -1.35
CA ALA A 158 -9.93 -5.62 -0.44
C ALA A 158 -9.67 -4.79 0.82
N THR A 159 -9.06 -5.40 1.84
CA THR A 159 -8.57 -4.69 3.03
C THR A 159 -7.43 -3.76 2.63
N HIS A 160 -7.53 -2.47 2.95
CA HIS A 160 -6.51 -1.49 2.56
C HIS A 160 -6.37 -0.29 3.50
N ILE A 161 -5.24 0.39 3.39
CA ILE A 161 -4.98 1.74 3.93
C ILE A 161 -4.66 2.66 2.76
N HIS A 162 -5.30 3.81 2.68
CA HIS A 162 -4.89 4.85 1.73
C HIS A 162 -3.69 5.64 2.25
N VAL A 163 -2.82 6.08 1.34
CA VAL A 163 -1.65 6.91 1.67
C VAL A 163 -1.51 8.06 0.69
N HIS A 164 -1.30 9.27 1.22
CA HIS A 164 -0.97 10.46 0.45
C HIS A 164 0.29 11.10 1.00
N VAL A 165 1.32 11.21 0.16
CA VAL A 165 2.61 11.82 0.47
C VAL A 165 2.70 13.18 -0.18
N TYR A 166 3.13 14.17 0.59
CA TYR A 166 3.44 15.51 0.15
C TYR A 166 4.88 15.89 0.52
N ASN A 167 5.46 16.84 -0.20
CA ASN A 167 6.69 17.48 0.25
C ASN A 167 6.42 18.41 1.46
N ALA A 168 7.48 18.96 2.05
CA ALA A 168 7.37 19.85 3.20
C ALA A 168 6.55 21.14 2.95
N ALA A 169 6.42 21.56 1.68
CA ALA A 169 5.61 22.70 1.28
C ALA A 169 4.13 22.35 1.02
N GLY A 170 3.73 21.09 1.19
CA GLY A 170 2.37 20.61 0.95
C GLY A 170 2.04 20.31 -0.51
N THR A 171 3.03 20.22 -1.40
CA THR A 171 2.83 19.75 -2.79
C THR A 171 2.67 18.25 -2.81
N SER A 172 1.62 17.75 -3.45
CA SER A 172 1.38 16.31 -3.63
C SER A 172 2.53 15.66 -4.40
N LEU A 173 3.08 14.58 -3.84
CA LEU A 173 4.12 13.76 -4.46
C LEU A 173 3.58 12.40 -4.92
N LYS A 174 2.68 11.81 -4.14
CA LYS A 174 2.16 10.47 -4.39
C LYS A 174 0.84 10.21 -3.67
N VAL A 175 -0.12 9.64 -4.39
CA VAL A 175 -1.29 8.97 -3.81
C VAL A 175 -1.23 7.51 -4.22
N THR A 176 -1.47 6.60 -3.29
CA THR A 176 -1.56 5.15 -3.53
C THR A 176 -2.37 4.49 -2.40
N GLN A 177 -2.49 3.17 -2.43
CA GLN A 177 -3.16 2.39 -1.40
C GLN A 177 -2.26 1.20 -1.03
N ILE A 178 -2.29 0.82 0.24
CA ILE A 178 -1.54 -0.30 0.80
C ILE A 178 -2.51 -1.46 0.99
N ALA A 179 -2.30 -2.55 0.26
CA ALA A 179 -2.99 -3.82 0.43
C ALA A 179 -2.32 -4.68 1.52
N PHE A 180 -3.07 -5.65 2.03
CA PHE A 180 -2.60 -6.59 3.04
C PHE A 180 -2.34 -7.97 2.42
N PRO A 181 -1.39 -8.76 2.95
CA PRO A 181 -1.26 -10.16 2.58
C PRO A 181 -2.55 -10.94 2.86
N GLU A 182 -2.93 -11.80 1.93
CA GLU A 182 -4.13 -12.65 2.00
C GLU A 182 -3.76 -14.14 1.98
N GLY A 183 -4.69 -14.99 2.43
CA GLY A 183 -4.49 -16.43 2.51
C GLY A 183 -4.23 -16.94 3.93
N ALA A 184 -4.06 -18.25 4.07
CA ALA A 184 -3.92 -18.90 5.38
C ALA A 184 -2.72 -18.33 6.16
N GLY A 185 -2.93 -18.08 7.45
CA GLY A 185 -1.89 -17.54 8.35
C GLY A 185 -1.66 -16.03 8.27
N THR A 186 -2.34 -15.32 7.37
CA THR A 186 -2.23 -13.85 7.27
C THR A 186 -3.11 -13.13 8.28
N GLY A 187 -2.80 -11.84 8.53
CA GLY A 187 -3.65 -10.97 9.35
C GLY A 187 -5.09 -10.89 8.85
N VAL A 188 -5.31 -10.80 7.52
CA VAL A 188 -6.67 -10.78 6.93
C VAL A 188 -7.43 -12.05 7.29
N ALA A 189 -6.79 -13.23 7.19
CA ALA A 189 -7.41 -14.49 7.56
C ALA A 189 -7.68 -14.62 9.07
N LEU A 190 -6.79 -14.10 9.92
CA LEU A 190 -6.97 -14.12 11.38
C LEU A 190 -8.10 -13.18 11.83
N VAL A 191 -8.16 -11.98 11.26
CA VAL A 191 -9.22 -10.99 11.54
C VAL A 191 -10.57 -11.47 11.00
N ASN A 192 -10.56 -12.20 9.88
CA ASN A 192 -11.73 -12.83 9.27
C ASN A 192 -12.91 -11.86 9.04
N GLY A 193 -12.60 -10.60 8.68
CA GLY A 193 -13.61 -9.56 8.48
C GLY A 193 -14.39 -9.17 9.73
N TYR A 194 -13.86 -9.43 10.93
CA TYR A 194 -14.53 -9.15 12.21
C TYR A 194 -15.90 -9.84 12.33
N SER A 195 -16.90 -9.13 12.87
CA SER A 195 -18.30 -9.60 12.96
C SER A 195 -18.95 -9.82 11.59
N LYS A 196 -18.49 -9.12 10.55
CA LYS A 196 -19.05 -9.17 9.21
C LYS A 196 -18.66 -10.43 8.44
N GLY A 197 -17.55 -11.09 8.80
CA GLY A 197 -17.05 -12.24 8.07
C GLY A 197 -16.44 -11.87 6.71
N MET A 198 -16.13 -12.89 5.91
CA MET A 198 -15.50 -12.75 4.59
C MET A 198 -16.49 -12.96 3.42
N ASN A 199 -17.78 -13.16 3.70
CA ASN A 199 -18.78 -13.27 2.64
C ASN A 199 -18.93 -11.92 1.92
N GLY A 200 -18.71 -11.90 0.61
CA GLY A 200 -18.71 -10.66 -0.19
C GLY A 200 -17.39 -9.88 -0.17
N TYR A 201 -16.35 -10.38 0.50
CA TYR A 201 -15.01 -9.80 0.46
C TYR A 201 -14.42 -9.89 -0.95
N THR A 202 -13.84 -8.79 -1.44
CA THR A 202 -13.10 -8.76 -2.71
C THR A 202 -11.62 -8.95 -2.41
N TYR A 203 -11.02 -10.02 -2.92
CA TYR A 203 -9.59 -10.31 -2.75
C TYR A 203 -8.73 -9.40 -3.63
N ASN A 204 -7.46 -9.20 -3.26
CA ASN A 204 -6.51 -8.33 -3.97
C ASN A 204 -6.47 -8.62 -5.48
N ASN A 205 -6.50 -9.89 -5.87
CA ASN A 205 -6.44 -10.30 -7.28
C ASN A 205 -7.72 -9.98 -8.10
N ALA A 206 -8.80 -9.60 -7.44
CA ALA A 206 -10.09 -9.21 -8.02
C ALA A 206 -10.47 -7.75 -7.70
N ASP A 207 -9.71 -7.05 -6.86
CA ASP A 207 -9.91 -5.64 -6.53
C ASP A 207 -9.49 -4.75 -7.71
N ASN A 208 -10.28 -3.74 -8.03
CA ASN A 208 -10.05 -2.87 -9.19
C ASN A 208 -8.84 -1.94 -9.04
N ILE A 209 -8.25 -1.85 -7.85
CA ILE A 209 -7.00 -1.14 -7.54
C ILE A 209 -5.81 -2.11 -7.54
N PHE A 210 -5.94 -3.28 -6.91
CA PHE A 210 -4.78 -4.17 -6.68
C PHE A 210 -4.64 -5.32 -7.70
N SER A 211 -5.65 -5.57 -8.53
CA SER A 211 -5.65 -6.74 -9.43
C SER A 211 -4.55 -6.69 -10.50
N ASP A 212 -4.00 -5.52 -10.82
CA ASP A 212 -2.86 -5.36 -11.72
C ASP A 212 -1.48 -5.28 -11.02
N ASP A 213 -1.42 -5.28 -9.68
CA ASP A 213 -0.17 -5.38 -8.92
C ASP A 213 0.37 -6.83 -8.90
N LYS A 214 0.96 -7.25 -10.02
CA LYS A 214 1.50 -8.61 -10.17
C LYS A 214 2.79 -8.85 -9.39
N THR A 215 3.41 -7.79 -8.88
CA THR A 215 4.72 -7.83 -8.22
C THR A 215 4.66 -7.53 -6.73
N GLY A 216 3.48 -7.23 -6.19
CA GLY A 216 3.28 -6.93 -4.78
C GLY A 216 3.93 -5.61 -4.35
N LEU A 217 3.93 -4.61 -5.22
CA LEU A 217 4.48 -3.28 -4.93
C LEU A 217 3.61 -2.47 -3.97
N GLU A 218 2.34 -2.84 -3.82
CA GLU A 218 1.37 -2.20 -2.92
C GLU A 218 1.00 -3.10 -1.74
N ILE A 219 1.55 -4.32 -1.67
CA ILE A 219 1.28 -5.26 -0.58
C ILE A 219 2.29 -5.01 0.56
N ALA A 220 1.80 -4.68 1.74
CA ALA A 220 2.66 -4.52 2.91
C ALA A 220 3.17 -5.84 3.48
N ALA A 221 4.30 -5.79 4.18
CA ALA A 221 4.68 -6.86 5.09
C ALA A 221 3.94 -6.67 6.42
N VAL A 222 3.25 -7.71 6.88
CA VAL A 222 2.42 -7.68 8.09
C VAL A 222 2.71 -8.91 8.94
N ASN A 223 3.08 -8.67 10.20
CA ASN A 223 3.36 -9.71 11.19
C ASN A 223 2.52 -9.48 12.45
N GLY A 224 2.35 -10.51 13.28
CA GLY A 224 1.66 -10.41 14.57
C GLY A 224 0.44 -11.32 14.68
N SER A 225 -0.41 -11.04 15.66
CA SER A 225 -1.62 -11.83 15.93
C SER A 225 -2.67 -11.00 16.68
N LEU A 226 -3.86 -11.56 16.85
CA LEU A 226 -5.03 -10.83 17.36
C LEU A 226 -4.82 -10.14 18.72
N THR A 227 -4.10 -10.77 19.65
CA THR A 227 -3.92 -10.26 21.02
C THR A 227 -2.81 -9.22 21.16
N PRO A 228 -1.54 -9.49 20.77
CA PRO A 228 -0.49 -8.47 20.79
C PRO A 228 -0.72 -7.36 19.75
N GLY A 229 -1.51 -7.64 18.72
CA GLY A 229 -1.71 -6.77 17.56
C GLY A 229 -0.79 -7.14 16.40
N PHE A 230 -0.89 -6.33 15.35
CA PHE A 230 -0.15 -6.47 14.12
C PHE A 230 0.83 -5.31 13.93
N ASP A 231 1.99 -5.62 13.37
CA ASP A 231 2.94 -4.64 12.86
C ASP A 231 2.91 -4.69 11.33
N LEU A 232 2.57 -3.56 10.71
CA LEU A 232 2.65 -3.34 9.27
C LEU A 232 3.91 -2.53 8.96
N THR A 233 4.68 -2.99 7.98
CA THR A 233 5.80 -2.24 7.41
C THR A 233 5.62 -2.10 5.90
N PHE A 234 5.77 -0.87 5.40
CA PHE A 234 5.67 -0.57 3.97
C PHE A 234 6.71 0.48 3.56
N LYS A 235 7.36 0.29 2.41
CA LYS A 235 8.28 1.28 1.82
C LYS A 235 7.68 1.83 0.54
N LEU A 236 7.47 3.15 0.50
CA LEU A 236 6.95 3.88 -0.65
C LEU A 236 8.00 4.85 -1.16
N ASN A 237 8.42 4.72 -2.42
CA ASN A 237 9.37 5.65 -3.02
C ASN A 237 8.63 6.72 -3.83
N VAL A 238 9.05 7.98 -3.68
CA VAL A 238 8.50 9.14 -4.39
C VAL A 238 9.62 9.91 -5.09
N SER A 239 9.28 10.70 -6.11
CA SER A 239 10.22 11.65 -6.71
C SER A 239 10.10 12.97 -5.96
N ALA A 240 11.15 13.36 -5.23
CA ALA A 240 11.18 14.56 -4.38
C ALA A 240 12.48 15.34 -4.54
#